data_AF-A0A1Z3HGV7-F1
#
_entry.id   AF-A0A1Z3HGV7-F1
#
_cell.length_a   1.000
_cell.length_b   1.000
_cell.length_c   1.000
_cell.angle_alpha   90.00
_cell.angle_beta   90.00
_cell.angle_gamma   90.00
#
_symmetry.space_group_name_H-M   'P 1'
#
loop_
_entity.id
_entity.type
_entity.pdbx_description
1 polymer ?
#
loop_
_entity_poly.entity_id
_entity_poly.type
_entity_poly.pdbx_seq_one_letter_code
_entity_poly.pdbx_strand_id
1 'polypeptide(L)' 'MESTEALNSETLKALIKDSLREVLREERLHLCKLLMPFVSDEEQAEIETQVGSPKDFDASETIDLTDWVKHGGSIQ' A
#
# COMPACT_ATOMS: atom_id res chain seq x y z
N MET A 1 34.27 -24.87 -6.16
CA MET A 1 33.14 -25.45 -6.88
C MET A 1 31.92 -25.10 -6.07
N GLU A 2 31.03 -24.28 -6.65
CA GLU A 2 29.75 -23.88 -6.06
C GLU A 2 29.01 -25.13 -5.57
N SER A 3 28.77 -25.18 -4.26
CA SER A 3 27.87 -26.15 -3.68
C SER A 3 26.47 -25.80 -4.17
N THR A 4 26.00 -26.50 -5.20
CA THR A 4 24.58 -26.61 -5.50
C THR A 4 23.93 -27.27 -4.29
N GLU A 5 23.50 -26.47 -3.30
CA GLU A 5 22.54 -26.93 -2.31
C GLU A 5 21.37 -27.50 -3.08
N ALA A 6 21.15 -28.82 -2.97
CA ALA A 6 19.98 -29.45 -3.55
C ALA A 6 18.76 -28.71 -3.01
N LEU A 7 18.03 -28.04 -3.90
CA LEU A 7 16.86 -27.25 -3.57
C LEU A 7 15.83 -28.19 -2.91
N ASN A 8 15.84 -28.22 -1.58
CA ASN A 8 14.93 -29.06 -0.84
C ASN A 8 13.49 -28.54 -1.03
N SER A 9 12.49 -29.41 -0.87
CA SER A 9 11.09 -29.06 -1.13
C SER A 9 10.59 -27.89 -0.27
N GLU A 10 11.14 -27.74 0.94
CA GLU A 10 10.78 -26.66 1.86
C GLU A 10 11.34 -25.31 1.40
N THR A 11 12.59 -25.27 0.95
CA THR A 11 13.26 -24.09 0.37
C THR A 11 12.53 -23.64 -0.89
N LEU A 12 12.16 -24.58 -1.79
CA LEU A 12 11.39 -24.23 -2.98
C LEU A 12 10.02 -23.64 -2.62
N LYS A 13 9.32 -24.23 -1.63
CA LYS A 13 8.02 -23.73 -1.16
C LYS A 13 8.14 -22.34 -0.52
N ALA A 14 9.21 -22.08 0.22
CA ALA A 14 9.48 -20.77 0.81
C ALA A 14 9.71 -19.72 -0.30
N LEU A 15 10.58 -20.04 -1.27
CA LEU A 15 10.84 -19.19 -2.43
C LEU A 15 9.57 -18.84 -3.20
N ILE A 16 8.73 -19.84 -3.52
CA ILE A 16 7.45 -19.61 -4.21
C ILE A 16 6.53 -18.68 -3.39
N LYS A 17 6.43 -18.90 -2.07
CA LYS A 17 5.59 -18.05 -1.21
C LYS A 17 6.08 -16.61 -1.16
N ASP A 18 7.40 -16.41 -1.14
CA ASP A 18 7.99 -15.09 -1.07
C ASP A 18 7.81 -14.35 -2.40
N SER A 19 8.06 -15.01 -3.53
CA SER A 19 7.78 -14.45 -4.86
C SER A 19 6.31 -14.10 -5.06
N LEU A 20 5.38 -14.97 -4.64
CA LEU A 20 3.95 -14.66 -4.72
C LEU A 20 3.56 -13.49 -3.81
N ARG A 21 4.14 -13.40 -2.60
CA ARG A 21 3.86 -12.30 -1.67
C ARG A 21 4.32 -10.96 -2.24
N GLU A 22 5.46 -10.94 -2.92
CA GLU A 22 5.99 -9.76 -3.61
C GLU A 22 5.04 -9.29 -4.71
N VAL A 23 4.69 -10.17 -5.64
CA VAL A 23 3.74 -9.85 -6.72
C VAL A 23 2.39 -9.38 -6.17
N LEU A 24 1.84 -10.07 -5.17
CA LEU A 24 0.55 -9.67 -4.58
C LEU A 24 0.60 -8.29 -3.91
N ARG A 25 1.74 -7.87 -3.35
CA ARG A 25 1.89 -6.52 -2.79
C ARG A 25 1.90 -5.47 -3.89
N GLU A 26 2.60 -5.72 -4.99
CA GLU A 26 2.65 -4.82 -6.14
C GLU A 26 1.28 -4.69 -6.81
N GLU A 27 0.62 -5.82 -7.10
CA GLU A 27 -0.69 -5.84 -7.73
C GLU A 27 -1.76 -5.19 -6.85
N ARG A 28 -1.69 -5.39 -5.53
CA ARG A 28 -2.58 -4.70 -4.60
C ARG A 28 -2.42 -3.19 -4.70
N LEU A 29 -1.18 -2.67 -4.70
CA LEU A 29 -0.95 -1.22 -4.84
C LEU A 29 -1.49 -0.69 -6.17
N HIS A 30 -1.31 -1.42 -7.27
CA HIS A 30 -1.86 -1.06 -8.57
C HIS A 30 -3.38 -1.02 -8.56
N LEU A 31 -4.03 -2.03 -7.98
CA LEU A 31 -5.48 -2.05 -7.83
C LEU A 31 -5.97 -0.86 -7.01
N CYS A 32 -5.31 -0.54 -5.89
CA CYS A 32 -5.69 0.60 -5.07
C CYS A 32 -5.56 1.91 -5.84
N LYS A 33 -4.49 2.10 -6.63
CA LYS A 33 -4.34 3.26 -7.52
C LYS A 33 -5.44 3.35 -8.57
N LEU A 34 -5.82 2.21 -9.15
CA LEU A 34 -6.89 2.15 -10.15
C LEU A 34 -8.27 2.46 -9.56
N LEU A 35 -8.49 2.13 -8.28
CA LEU A 35 -9.74 2.38 -7.58
C LEU A 35 -9.80 3.76 -6.90
N MET A 36 -8.69 4.50 -6.81
CA MET A 36 -8.71 5.85 -6.26
C MET A 36 -9.51 6.77 -7.20
N PRO A 37 -10.49 7.52 -6.67
CA PRO A 37 -11.24 8.47 -7.48
C PRO A 37 -10.30 9.56 -7.98
N PHE A 38 -10.48 9.93 -9.24
CA PHE A 38 -9.81 11.11 -9.79
C PHE A 38 -10.52 12.36 -9.27
N VAL A 39 -9.73 13.35 -8.86
CA VAL A 39 -10.18 14.68 -8.45
C VAL A 39 -9.41 15.68 -9.28
N SER A 40 -10.12 16.54 -10.01
CA SER A 40 -9.52 17.64 -10.77
C SER A 40 -9.06 18.78 -9.85
N ASP A 41 -8.20 19.67 -10.36
CA ASP A 41 -7.74 20.83 -9.59
C ASP A 41 -8.91 21.76 -9.18
N GLU A 42 -9.94 21.87 -10.02
CA GLU A 42 -11.16 22.64 -9.72
C GLU A 42 -11.98 22.01 -8.59
N GLU A 43 -12.21 20.71 -8.63
CA GLU A 43 -12.90 19.96 -7.58
C GLU A 43 -12.11 20.01 -6.26
N GLN A 44 -10.79 19.89 -6.30
CA GLN A 44 -9.93 19.99 -5.13
C GLN A 44 -10.02 21.37 -4.48
N ALA A 45 -10.02 22.45 -5.28
CA ALA A 45 -10.17 23.82 -4.77
C ALA A 45 -11.57 24.05 -4.16
N GLU A 46 -12.62 23.46 -4.74
CA GLU A 46 -13.96 23.51 -4.17
C GLU A 46 -14.02 22.79 -2.81
N ILE A 47 -13.45 21.58 -2.72
CA ILE A 47 -13.35 20.83 -1.46
C ILE A 47 -12.63 21.66 -0.40
N GLU A 48 -11.45 22.20 -0.71
CA GLU A 48 -10.68 23.01 0.24
C GLU A 48 -11.42 24.28 0.68
N THR A 49 -12.24 24.88 -0.19
CA THR A 49 -13.10 26.01 0.19
C THR A 49 -14.19 25.60 1.17
N GLN A 50 -14.74 24.39 1.03
CA GLN A 50 -15.83 23.89 1.87
C GLN A 50 -15.35 23.33 3.21
N VAL A 51 -14.24 22.61 3.23
CA VAL A 51 -13.76 21.87 4.42
C VAL A 51 -12.41 22.34 4.97
N GLY A 52 -11.73 23.26 4.29
CA GLY A 52 -10.37 23.70 4.64
C GLY A 52 -9.27 22.84 4.01
N SER A 53 -8.03 23.29 4.13
CA SER A 53 -6.85 22.53 3.71
C SER A 53 -6.40 21.62 4.85
N PRO A 54 -5.82 20.43 4.58
CA PRO A 54 -5.24 19.59 5.63
C PRO A 54 -4.20 20.30 6.52
N LYS A 55 -3.57 21.37 6.02
CA LYS A 55 -2.61 22.19 6.77
C LYS A 55 -3.24 23.06 7.86
N ASP A 56 -4.56 23.25 7.80
CA ASP A 56 -5.31 24.06 8.76
C ASP A 56 -5.62 23.28 10.05
N PHE A 57 -5.37 21.96 10.06
CA PHE A 57 -5.62 21.07 11.19
C PHE A 57 -4.31 20.64 11.86
N ASP A 58 -4.35 20.41 13.17
CA ASP A 58 -3.20 19.90 13.90
C ASP A 58 -2.91 18.44 13.47
N ALA A 59 -1.65 18.12 13.23
CA ALA A 59 -1.23 16.77 12.84
C ALA A 59 -1.63 15.71 13.88
N SER A 60 -1.72 16.08 15.17
CA SER A 60 -2.18 15.19 16.25
C SER A 60 -3.66 14.82 16.17
N GLU A 61 -4.45 15.55 15.38
CA GLU A 61 -5.87 15.26 15.11
C GLU A 61 -6.06 14.35 13.88
N THR A 62 -4.98 14.03 13.17
CA THR A 62 -5.02 13.18 11.97
C THR A 62 -4.60 11.75 12.27
N ILE A 63 -5.24 10.78 11.59
CA ILE A 63 -4.88 9.35 11.65
C ILE A 63 -4.37 8.95 10.27
N ASP A 64 -3.25 8.22 10.21
CA ASP A 64 -2.69 7.72 8.96
C ASP A 64 -3.58 6.63 8.36
N LEU A 65 -4.46 7.03 7.44
CA LEU A 65 -5.30 6.12 6.67
C LEU A 65 -4.54 5.35 5.59
N THR A 66 -3.21 5.42 5.50
CA THR A 66 -2.39 4.69 4.53
C THR A 66 -1.62 3.53 5.14
N ASP A 67 -1.63 3.38 6.47
CA ASP A 67 -0.89 2.30 7.15
C ASP A 67 -1.36 0.89 6.79
N TRP A 68 -2.62 0.74 6.36
CA TRP A 68 -3.13 -0.53 5.81
C TRP A 68 -2.37 -0.99 4.55
N VAL A 69 -1.70 -0.09 3.82
CA VAL A 69 -0.87 -0.45 2.67
C VAL A 69 0.35 -1.27 3.11
N LYS A 70 0.95 -0.88 4.26
CA LYS A 70 2.12 -1.52 4.86
C LYS A 70 1.74 -2.79 5.65
N HIS A 71 0.64 -2.72 6.40
CA HIS A 71 0.29 -3.73 7.42
C HIS A 71 -0.93 -4.61 7.03
N GLY A 72 -1.62 -4.30 5.93
CA GLY A 72 -2.87 -4.97 5.56
C GLY A 72 -4.05 -4.54 6.43
N GLY A 73 -5.16 -5.29 6.41
CA GLY A 73 -6.40 -4.95 7.12
C GLY A 73 -6.35 -5.03 8.66
N SER A 74 -5.18 -5.18 9.26
CA SER A 74 -5.02 -5.01 10.71
C SER A 74 -4.86 -3.53 11.00
N ILE A 75 -5.97 -2.84 11.21
CA ILE A 75 -5.99 -1.52 11.84
C ILE A 75 -5.66 -1.77 13.32
N GLN A 76 -4.50 -1.31 13.80
CA GLN A 76 -4.19 -1.26 15.24
C GLN A 76 -4.77 0.00 15.85
#